data_AF-A0A3L8DYM0-F1
#
_entry.id   AF-A0A3L8DYM0-F1
#
_cell.length_a   1.000
_cell.length_b   1.000
_cell.length_c   1.000
_cell.angle_alpha   90.00
_cell.angle_beta   90.00
_cell.angle_gamma   90.00
#
_symmetry.space_group_name_H-M   'P 1'
#
loop_
_entity.id
_entity.type
_entity.pdbx_description
1 polymer ?
#
loop_
_entity_poly.entity_id
_entity_poly.type
_entity_poly.pdbx_seq_one_letter_code
_entity_poly.pdbx_strand_id
1 'polypeptide(L)'
;MVMFVERGIRGGLSQCSHTYAHANKYMQSYDPSEPSSYLMYFDVNNVYGWAMCQPLPYADFRWVDDVSDFDVNVIAPDSPKGYILEVDLEYPRHLHDAHADLSFCTTRDKPPGKRQDKLLATLCDKKRYVIHYRNLQQCTRHGLRVTKIHRVLEFAQSPWLRDYIELNTRYRTAAKNDLEKIYIN
;
A
#
# COMPACT_ATOMS: atom_id res chain seq x y z
N MET A 1 10.29 -3.66 -19.94
CA MET A 1 9.14 -3.04 -19.24
C MET A 1 8.56 -3.97 -18.18
N VAL A 2 8.26 -5.24 -18.52
CA VAL A 2 7.76 -6.26 -17.56
C VAL A 2 8.63 -6.36 -16.28
N MET A 3 9.93 -6.58 -16.41
CA MET A 3 10.87 -6.65 -15.27
C MET A 3 10.84 -5.41 -14.36
N PHE A 4 10.55 -4.23 -14.93
CA PHE A 4 10.43 -3.00 -14.15
C PHE A 4 9.19 -3.02 -13.25
N VAL A 5 8.05 -3.45 -13.80
CA VAL A 5 6.80 -3.63 -13.06
C VAL A 5 6.94 -4.72 -12.02
N GLU A 6 7.51 -5.88 -12.37
CA GLU A 6 7.69 -7.02 -11.44
C GLU A 6 8.54 -6.65 -10.21
N ARG A 7 9.60 -5.85 -10.40
CA ARG A 7 10.42 -5.34 -9.29
C ARG A 7 9.63 -4.42 -8.34
N GLY A 8 8.53 -3.84 -8.83
CA GLY A 8 7.58 -3.05 -8.06
C GLY A 8 6.47 -3.84 -7.37
N ILE A 9 6.37 -5.16 -7.59
CA ILE A 9 5.33 -6.02 -7.00
C ILE A 9 5.72 -6.43 -5.58
N ARG A 10 4.80 -6.21 -4.63
CA ARG A 10 4.94 -6.57 -3.22
C ARG A 10 3.66 -7.29 -2.78
N GLY A 11 3.80 -8.24 -1.88
CA GLY A 11 2.66 -8.92 -1.27
C GLY A 11 2.08 -8.12 -0.10
N GLY A 12 1.17 -8.74 0.64
CA GLY A 12 0.68 -8.20 1.91
C GLY A 12 1.81 -8.05 2.93
N LEU A 13 1.78 -6.95 3.68
CA LEU A 13 2.66 -6.75 4.82
C LEU A 13 2.09 -7.47 6.05
N SER A 14 2.88 -8.32 6.67
CA SER A 14 2.58 -8.90 7.98
C SER A 14 3.71 -8.49 8.93
N GLN A 15 3.35 -7.74 9.97
CA GLN A 15 4.29 -7.15 10.92
C GLN A 15 3.70 -7.18 12.33
N CYS A 16 4.57 -7.36 13.32
CA CYS A 16 4.27 -7.16 14.73
C CYS A 16 5.25 -6.10 15.26
N SER A 17 4.74 -4.89 15.48
CA SER A 17 5.56 -3.72 15.88
C SER A 17 5.74 -3.64 17.39
N HIS A 18 4.71 -4.06 18.14
CA HIS A 18 4.73 -4.16 19.60
C HIS A 18 4.52 -5.60 20.03
N THR A 19 5.46 -6.14 20.83
CA THR A 19 5.46 -7.54 21.26
C THR A 19 4.45 -7.87 22.35
N TYR A 20 3.99 -6.85 23.09
CA TYR A 20 3.01 -7.01 24.16
C TYR A 20 2.18 -5.74 24.32
N ALA A 21 0.86 -5.91 24.46
CA ALA A 21 -0.07 -4.85 24.82
C ALA A 21 -1.15 -5.43 25.74
N HIS A 22 -1.56 -4.65 26.74
CA HIS A 22 -2.53 -5.05 27.75
C HIS A 22 -3.68 -4.04 27.80
N ALA A 23 -4.91 -4.50 27.63
CA ALA A 23 -6.10 -3.70 27.88
C ALA A 23 -6.36 -3.64 29.38
N ASN A 24 -6.67 -2.46 29.91
CA ASN A 24 -7.13 -2.30 31.29
C ASN A 24 -8.65 -2.20 31.32
N LYS A 25 -9.23 -1.36 30.46
CA LYS A 25 -10.67 -1.12 30.48
C LYS A 25 -11.43 -2.33 29.97
N TYR A 26 -12.55 -2.63 30.63
CA TYR A 26 -13.45 -3.76 30.34
C TYR A 26 -12.86 -5.16 30.60
N MET A 27 -11.70 -5.25 31.26
CA MET A 27 -11.14 -6.52 31.71
C MET A 27 -11.66 -6.89 33.10
N GLN A 28 -11.70 -8.19 33.43
CA GLN A 28 -12.08 -8.67 34.76
C GLN A 28 -11.12 -8.16 35.85
N SER A 29 -9.84 -7.96 35.49
CA SER A 29 -8.78 -7.42 36.34
C SER A 29 -8.65 -5.90 36.22
N TYR A 30 -9.73 -5.17 35.95
CA TYR A 30 -9.71 -3.71 35.79
C TYR A 30 -9.17 -3.02 37.05
N ASP A 31 -8.15 -2.19 36.86
CA ASP A 31 -7.60 -1.33 37.90
C ASP A 31 -7.98 0.14 37.63
N PRO A 32 -8.80 0.77 38.51
CA PRO A 32 -9.17 2.17 38.36
C PRO A 32 -8.02 3.16 38.62
N SER A 33 -6.91 2.72 39.21
CA SER A 33 -5.71 3.55 39.43
C SER A 33 -4.83 3.67 38.17
N GLU A 34 -4.98 2.73 37.23
CA GLU A 34 -4.26 2.70 35.96
C GLU A 34 -5.05 3.42 34.84
N PRO A 35 -4.36 3.97 33.82
CA PRO A 35 -5.03 4.55 32.65
C PRO A 35 -5.96 3.55 31.96
N SER A 36 -7.06 4.05 31.39
CA SER A 36 -7.96 3.20 30.59
C SER A 36 -7.33 2.90 29.23
N SER A 37 -6.95 1.64 29.00
CA SER A 37 -6.44 1.14 27.72
C SER A 37 -7.37 0.08 27.12
N TYR A 38 -7.36 -0.03 25.78
CA TYR A 38 -8.23 -0.91 24.99
C TYR A 38 -7.40 -1.55 23.88
N LEU A 39 -7.79 -2.76 23.46
CA LEU A 39 -7.30 -3.38 22.24
C LEU A 39 -8.42 -3.35 21.21
N MET A 40 -8.11 -2.86 20.02
CA MET A 40 -9.06 -2.79 18.90
C MET A 40 -8.59 -3.69 17.76
N TYR A 41 -9.53 -4.42 17.17
CA TYR A 41 -9.30 -5.21 15.98
C TYR A 41 -10.04 -4.58 14.81
N PHE A 42 -9.32 -4.26 13.76
CA PHE A 42 -9.86 -3.73 12.51
C PHE A 42 -9.64 -4.75 11.40
N ASP A 43 -10.72 -5.12 10.72
CA ASP A 43 -10.69 -5.94 9.51
C ASP A 43 -11.40 -5.19 8.39
N VAL A 44 -10.71 -5.01 7.27
CA VAL A 44 -11.24 -4.30 6.10
C VAL A 44 -11.88 -5.32 5.16
N ASN A 45 -13.20 -5.26 5.06
CA ASN A 45 -13.97 -6.10 4.16
C ASN A 45 -13.56 -5.90 2.69
N ASN A 46 -13.21 -6.99 2.01
CA ASN A 46 -12.96 -7.03 0.56
C ASN A 46 -11.93 -6.00 0.05
N VAL A 47 -10.78 -5.88 0.74
CA VAL A 47 -9.72 -4.91 0.39
C VAL A 47 -9.24 -5.02 -1.06
N TYR A 48 -9.10 -6.25 -1.59
CA TYR A 48 -8.70 -6.45 -2.98
C TYR A 48 -9.81 -6.08 -3.96
N GLY A 49 -11.08 -6.38 -3.66
CA GLY A 49 -12.21 -5.93 -4.46
C GLY A 49 -12.28 -4.41 -4.56
N TRP A 50 -12.12 -3.71 -3.43
CA TRP A 50 -12.03 -2.25 -3.42
C TRP A 50 -10.88 -1.73 -4.29
N ALA A 51 -9.70 -2.35 -4.20
CA ALA A 51 -8.54 -1.99 -5.01
C ALA A 51 -8.78 -2.25 -6.51
N MET A 52 -9.46 -3.34 -6.86
CA MET A 52 -9.83 -3.66 -8.24
C MET A 52 -10.88 -2.70 -8.82
N CYS A 53 -11.64 -1.99 -7.98
CA CYS A 53 -12.56 -0.94 -8.43
C CYS A 53 -11.87 0.40 -8.73
N GLN A 54 -10.57 0.53 -8.43
CA GLN A 54 -9.81 1.73 -8.73
C GLN A 54 -9.39 1.77 -10.21
N PRO A 55 -8.93 2.92 -10.74
CA PRO A 55 -8.30 2.95 -12.06
C PRO A 55 -7.08 2.03 -12.11
N LEU A 56 -7.10 1.07 -13.03
CA LEU A 56 -6.04 0.08 -13.24
C LEU A 56 -5.42 0.24 -14.64
N PRO A 57 -4.12 -0.01 -14.80
CA PRO A 57 -3.44 0.03 -16.09
C PRO A 57 -4.06 -0.97 -17.08
N TYR A 58 -4.25 -0.57 -18.35
CA TYR A 58 -4.76 -1.47 -19.39
C TYR A 58 -4.08 -1.35 -20.76
N ALA A 59 -3.46 -0.22 -21.12
CA ALA A 59 -2.86 -0.01 -22.44
C ALA A 59 -1.81 1.13 -22.47
N ASP A 60 -1.24 1.37 -23.66
CA ASP A 60 -0.40 2.52 -24.00
C ASP A 60 0.81 2.74 -23.10
N PHE A 61 1.45 1.65 -22.69
CA PHE A 61 2.63 1.72 -21.85
C PHE A 61 3.81 2.32 -22.61
N ARG A 62 4.35 3.43 -22.09
CA ARG A 62 5.51 4.13 -22.68
C ARG A 62 6.39 4.77 -21.63
N TRP A 63 7.69 4.84 -21.91
CA TRP A 63 8.62 5.61 -21.10
C TRP A 63 8.41 7.10 -21.35
N VAL A 64 8.51 7.90 -20.29
CA VAL A 64 8.60 9.36 -20.41
C VAL A 64 10.06 9.72 -20.70
N ASP A 65 10.30 10.51 -21.75
CA ASP A 65 11.65 10.84 -22.23
C ASP A 65 12.38 11.81 -21.29
N ASP A 66 11.69 12.84 -20.80
CA ASP A 66 12.23 13.81 -19.84
C ASP A 66 11.45 13.76 -18.52
N VAL A 67 12.19 13.53 -17.43
CA VAL A 67 11.64 13.38 -16.07
C VAL A 67 12.13 14.46 -15.12
N SER A 68 12.88 15.46 -15.61
CA SER A 68 13.50 16.51 -14.78
C SER A 68 12.46 17.34 -14.02
N ASP A 69 11.37 17.72 -14.69
CA ASP A 69 10.27 18.50 -14.13
C ASP A 69 9.02 17.66 -13.81
N PHE A 70 9.17 16.34 -13.67
CA PHE A 70 8.03 15.47 -13.43
C PHE A 70 7.50 15.62 -11.99
N ASP A 71 6.37 16.31 -11.83
CA ASP A 71 5.66 16.38 -10.56
C ASP A 71 4.53 15.34 -10.50
N VAL A 72 4.69 14.37 -9.60
CA VAL A 72 3.66 13.34 -9.38
C VAL A 72 2.42 13.90 -8.67
N ASN A 73 2.54 15.00 -7.91
CA ASN A 73 1.47 15.49 -7.04
C ASN A 73 0.38 16.25 -7.79
N VAL A 74 0.65 16.75 -9.00
CA VAL A 74 -0.35 17.43 -9.85
C VAL A 74 -1.28 16.46 -10.59
N ILE A 75 -1.01 15.16 -10.53
CA ILE A 75 -1.77 14.13 -11.25
C ILE A 75 -3.02 13.78 -10.45
N ALA A 76 -4.19 14.01 -11.05
CA ALA A 76 -5.47 13.67 -10.44
C ALA A 76 -5.62 12.14 -10.28
N PRO A 77 -6.23 11.65 -9.17
CA PRO A 77 -6.41 10.21 -8.94
C PRO A 77 -7.27 9.49 -9.99
N ASP A 78 -8.13 10.23 -10.69
CA ASP A 78 -9.04 9.77 -11.75
C ASP A 78 -8.54 10.12 -13.16
N SER A 79 -7.29 10.59 -13.28
CA SER A 79 -6.64 10.83 -14.56
C SER A 79 -6.73 9.59 -15.46
N PRO A 80 -7.03 9.74 -16.77
CA PRO A 80 -7.02 8.62 -17.72
C PRO A 80 -5.62 8.02 -17.91
N LYS A 81 -4.58 8.72 -17.43
CA LYS A 81 -3.20 8.26 -17.43
C LYS A 81 -2.69 8.02 -16.01
N GLY A 82 -2.00 6.91 -15.83
CA GLY A 82 -1.30 6.56 -14.60
C GLY A 82 0.19 6.38 -14.83
N TYR A 83 0.94 6.31 -13.72
CA TYR A 83 2.40 6.25 -13.75
C TYR A 83 2.97 5.26 -12.73
N ILE A 84 4.07 4.61 -13.10
CA ILE A 84 4.96 3.89 -12.17
C ILE A 84 6.35 4.53 -12.28
N LEU A 85 6.92 4.90 -11.15
CA LEU A 85 8.19 5.62 -11.09
C LEU A 85 9.27 4.75 -10.43
N GLU A 86 10.51 4.86 -10.89
CA GLU A 86 11.70 4.44 -10.12
C GLU A 86 12.33 5.67 -9.48
N VAL A 87 12.31 5.73 -8.15
CA VAL A 87 12.70 6.92 -7.38
C VAL A 87 13.68 6.58 -6.26
N ASP A 88 14.47 7.57 -5.85
CA ASP A 88 15.12 7.58 -4.54
C ASP A 88 14.24 8.36 -3.56
N LEU A 89 13.98 7.77 -2.38
CA LEU A 89 13.21 8.37 -1.31
C LEU A 89 14.08 8.55 -0.07
N GLU A 90 14.13 9.76 0.45
CA GLU A 90 14.60 10.02 1.81
C GLU A 90 13.46 9.74 2.79
N TYR A 91 13.80 9.07 3.89
CA TYR A 91 12.92 8.85 5.02
C TYR A 91 13.39 9.70 6.21
N PRO A 92 12.80 10.88 6.43
CA PRO A 92 13.24 11.77 7.49
C PRO A 92 13.16 11.14 8.88
N ARG A 93 14.25 11.24 9.67
CA ARG A 93 14.34 10.65 11.02
C ARG A 93 13.22 11.07 11.96
N HIS A 94 12.76 12.32 11.88
CA HIS A 94 11.69 12.83 12.75
C HIS A 94 10.33 12.16 12.52
N LEU A 95 10.16 11.41 11.43
CA LEU A 95 8.95 10.64 11.14
C LEU A 95 9.01 9.21 11.68
N HIS A 96 10.15 8.77 12.20
CA HIS A 96 10.36 7.36 12.54
C HIS A 96 9.41 6.88 13.63
N ASP A 97 9.25 7.65 14.70
CA ASP A 97 8.36 7.29 15.80
C ASP A 97 6.90 7.25 15.33
N ALA A 98 6.49 8.24 14.52
CA ALA A 98 5.13 8.32 13.97
C ALA A 98 4.80 7.19 12.99
N HIS A 99 5.81 6.62 12.31
CA HIS A 99 5.63 5.58 11.30
C HIS A 99 6.16 4.21 11.74
N ALA A 100 6.52 4.04 13.02
CA ALA A 100 7.09 2.81 13.54
C ALA A 100 6.16 1.60 13.33
N ASP A 101 4.86 1.81 13.48
CA ASP A 101 3.86 0.75 13.33
C ASP A 101 3.55 0.41 11.88
N LEU A 102 3.44 1.42 11.02
CA LEU A 102 3.02 1.30 9.63
C LEU A 102 3.98 2.08 8.71
N SER A 103 5.14 1.48 8.46
CA SER A 103 6.14 2.08 7.58
C SER A 103 5.68 2.12 6.11
N PHE A 104 6.03 3.20 5.41
CA PHE A 104 5.87 3.31 3.96
C PHE A 104 6.99 2.59 3.20
N CYS A 105 6.71 2.22 1.95
CA CYS A 105 7.68 1.75 0.97
C CYS A 105 8.48 0.51 1.42
N THR A 106 7.81 -0.52 1.93
CA THR A 106 8.44 -1.80 2.30
C THR A 106 9.28 -2.39 1.16
N THR A 107 10.42 -3.00 1.50
CA THR A 107 11.39 -3.55 0.54
C THR A 107 11.45 -5.07 0.61
N ARG A 108 11.57 -5.74 -0.54
CA ARG A 108 11.86 -7.17 -0.57
C ARG A 108 13.38 -7.36 -0.46
N ASP A 109 13.85 -7.87 0.66
CA ASP A 109 15.28 -8.09 0.91
C ASP A 109 15.50 -9.16 1.98
N LYS A 110 16.73 -9.62 2.15
CA LYS A 110 17.11 -10.63 3.14
C LYS A 110 17.33 -9.96 4.50
N PRO A 111 16.59 -10.35 5.54
CA PRO A 111 16.91 -9.93 6.89
C PRO A 111 18.32 -10.39 7.29
N PRO A 112 18.99 -9.67 8.22
CA PRO A 112 20.29 -10.09 8.75
C PRO A 112 20.27 -11.55 9.22
N GLY A 113 21.20 -12.36 8.72
CA GLY A 113 21.33 -13.77 9.09
C GLY A 113 20.25 -14.70 8.52
N LYS A 114 19.38 -14.25 7.61
CA LYS A 114 18.36 -15.07 6.95
C LYS A 114 18.69 -15.27 5.46
N ARG A 115 18.32 -16.44 4.92
CA ARG A 115 18.59 -16.82 3.52
C ARG A 115 17.48 -16.42 2.55
N GLN A 116 16.25 -16.31 3.06
CA GLN A 116 15.06 -16.00 2.27
C GLN A 116 14.75 -14.52 2.32
N ASP A 117 14.30 -14.00 1.18
CA ASP A 117 13.80 -12.64 1.08
C ASP A 117 12.51 -12.50 1.89
N LYS A 118 12.37 -11.38 2.59
CA LYS A 118 11.14 -10.99 3.28
C LYS A 118 10.75 -9.58 2.85
N LEU A 119 9.49 -9.23 3.09
CA LEU A 119 9.05 -7.86 2.99
C LEU A 119 9.45 -7.13 4.27
N LEU A 120 10.40 -6.20 4.17
CA LEU A 120 10.97 -5.47 5.29
C LEU A 120 10.31 -4.09 5.41
N ALA A 121 9.79 -3.82 6.59
CA ALA A 121 9.21 -2.54 6.99
C ALA A 121 10.28 -1.61 7.60
N THR A 122 11.33 -1.32 6.83
CA THR A 122 12.41 -0.45 7.32
C THR A 122 12.04 1.03 7.16
N LEU A 123 12.48 1.85 8.11
CA LEU A 123 12.38 3.32 8.05
C LEU A 123 13.62 3.95 7.38
N CYS A 124 14.40 3.17 6.63
CA CYS A 124 15.58 3.68 5.93
C CYS A 124 15.20 4.39 4.63
N ASP A 125 16.12 5.19 4.10
CA ASP A 125 16.03 5.69 2.73
C ASP A 125 15.87 4.54 1.73
N LYS A 126 15.17 4.81 0.64
CA LYS A 126 14.95 3.87 -0.45
C LYS A 126 15.70 4.33 -1.68
N LYS A 127 16.40 3.41 -2.33
CA LYS A 127 17.13 3.67 -3.58
C LYS A 127 16.52 2.88 -4.71
N ARG A 128 16.32 3.54 -5.85
CA ARG A 128 15.74 2.95 -7.07
C ARG A 128 14.45 2.17 -6.81
N TYR A 129 13.62 2.70 -5.91
CA TYR A 129 12.36 2.09 -5.50
C TYR A 129 11.31 2.28 -6.59
N VAL A 130 10.76 1.17 -7.09
CA VAL A 130 9.65 1.21 -8.06
C VAL A 130 8.34 1.42 -7.32
N ILE A 131 7.53 2.41 -7.67
CA ILE A 131 6.31 2.74 -6.94
C ILE A 131 5.22 3.27 -7.87
N HIS A 132 3.96 2.90 -7.59
CA HIS A 132 2.81 3.46 -8.28
C HIS A 132 2.57 4.91 -7.84
N TYR A 133 2.19 5.79 -8.78
CA TYR A 133 2.10 7.24 -8.53
C TYR A 133 1.21 7.60 -7.33
N ARG A 134 0.05 6.94 -7.17
CA ARG A 134 -0.85 7.18 -6.01
C ARG A 134 -0.20 6.86 -4.66
N ASN A 135 0.62 5.79 -4.61
CA ASN A 135 1.33 5.43 -3.40
C ASN A 135 2.46 6.43 -3.13
N LEU A 136 3.12 6.92 -4.18
CA LEU A 136 4.13 7.97 -4.04
C LEU A 136 3.53 9.29 -3.53
N GLN A 137 2.38 9.70 -4.05
CA GLN A 137 1.62 10.86 -3.56
C GLN A 137 1.23 10.71 -2.08
N GLN A 138 0.87 9.50 -1.65
CA GLN A 138 0.61 9.24 -0.24
C GLN A 138 1.90 9.39 0.59
N CYS A 139 3.00 8.80 0.14
CA CYS A 139 4.29 8.89 0.82
C CYS A 139 4.74 10.35 0.99
N THR A 140 4.64 11.17 -0.07
CA THR A 140 5.03 12.59 -0.03
C THR A 140 4.12 13.41 0.88
N ARG A 141 2.81 13.13 0.89
CA ARG A 141 1.86 13.75 1.82
C ARG A 141 2.18 13.44 3.29
N HIS A 142 2.73 12.25 3.55
CA HIS A 142 3.19 11.85 4.88
C HIS A 142 4.66 12.21 5.15
N GLY A 143 5.27 13.08 4.33
CA GLY A 143 6.56 13.69 4.62
C GLY A 143 7.78 12.97 4.07
N LEU A 144 7.64 11.84 3.37
CA LEU A 144 8.76 11.24 2.63
C LEU A 144 9.16 12.17 1.48
N ARG A 145 10.46 12.25 1.18
CA ARG A 145 10.97 13.19 0.18
C ARG A 145 11.54 12.45 -1.01
N VAL A 146 11.10 12.79 -2.21
CA VAL A 146 11.72 12.32 -3.45
C VAL A 146 13.02 13.07 -3.64
N THR A 147 14.15 12.35 -3.65
CA THR A 147 15.47 12.95 -3.87
C THR A 147 15.93 12.81 -5.32
N LYS A 148 15.40 11.81 -6.04
CA LYS A 148 15.68 11.60 -7.47
C LYS A 148 14.58 10.79 -8.14
N ILE A 149 14.19 11.19 -9.35
CA ILE A 149 13.40 10.37 -10.28
C ILE A 149 14.37 9.82 -11.31
N HIS A 150 14.44 8.49 -11.45
CA HIS A 150 15.33 7.84 -12.43
C HIS A 150 14.61 7.58 -13.75
N ARG A 151 13.38 7.06 -13.67
CA ARG A 151 12.56 6.67 -14.83
C ARG A 151 11.08 6.74 -14.47
N VAL A 152 10.25 7.07 -15.45
CA VAL A 152 8.79 7.09 -15.33
C VAL A 152 8.17 6.28 -16.46
N LEU A 153 7.30 5.35 -16.10
CA LEU A 153 6.49 4.57 -17.01
C LEU A 153 5.06 5.11 -16.98
N GLU A 154 4.59 5.68 -18.10
CA GLU A 154 3.20 6.12 -18.30
C GLU A 154 2.36 4.96 -18.87
N PHE A 155 1.07 4.92 -18.54
CA PHE A 155 0.08 4.01 -19.11
C PHE A 155 -1.33 4.60 -19.09
N ALA A 156 -2.21 4.10 -19.96
CA ALA A 156 -3.65 4.35 -19.87
C ALA A 156 -4.26 3.52 -18.73
N GLN A 157 -5.15 4.14 -17.93
CA GLN A 157 -5.84 3.50 -16.82
C GLN A 157 -7.33 3.86 -16.80
N SER A 158 -8.16 2.95 -16.31
CA SER A 158 -9.59 3.17 -16.09
C SER A 158 -10.10 2.18 -15.03
N PRO A 159 -11.24 2.44 -14.37
CA PRO A 159 -11.81 1.50 -13.40
C PRO A 159 -12.55 0.34 -14.09
N TRP A 160 -11.93 -0.29 -15.09
CA TRP A 160 -12.57 -1.26 -15.99
C TRP A 160 -13.06 -2.56 -15.32
N LEU A 161 -12.57 -2.88 -14.11
CA LEU A 161 -13.08 -4.00 -13.30
C LEU A 161 -14.23 -3.63 -12.36
N ARG A 162 -14.52 -2.33 -12.17
CA ARG A 162 -15.45 -1.87 -11.13
C ARG A 162 -16.83 -2.52 -11.23
N ASP A 163 -17.46 -2.45 -12.39
CA ASP A 163 -18.83 -2.95 -12.56
C ASP A 163 -18.92 -4.46 -12.26
N TYR A 164 -17.91 -5.22 -12.66
CA TYR A 164 -17.81 -6.65 -12.37
C TYR A 164 -17.69 -6.91 -10.87
N ILE A 165 -16.79 -6.19 -10.18
CA ILE A 165 -16.57 -6.37 -8.74
C ILE A 165 -17.79 -5.91 -7.92
N GLU A 166 -18.42 -4.80 -8.28
CA GLU A 166 -19.63 -4.33 -7.62
C GLU A 166 -20.79 -5.30 -7.79
N LEU A 167 -20.95 -5.88 -9.00
CA LEU A 167 -21.95 -6.91 -9.25
C LEU A 167 -21.75 -8.13 -8.34
N ASN A 168 -20.53 -8.67 -8.27
CA ASN A 168 -20.21 -9.79 -7.40
C ASN A 168 -20.41 -9.45 -5.92
N THR A 169 -20.02 -8.23 -5.51
CA THR A 169 -20.23 -7.78 -4.14
C THR A 169 -21.73 -7.76 -3.78
N ARG A 170 -22.59 -7.27 -4.68
CA ARG A 170 -24.06 -7.27 -4.49
C ARG A 170 -24.60 -8.69 -4.36
N TYR A 171 -24.19 -9.61 -5.23
CA TYR A 171 -24.60 -11.01 -5.13
C TYR A 171 -24.15 -11.64 -3.81
N ARG A 172 -22.91 -11.38 -3.37
CA ARG A 172 -22.36 -11.93 -2.12
C ARG A 172 -23.08 -11.40 -0.89
N THR A 173 -23.49 -10.13 -0.89
CA THR A 173 -24.33 -9.55 0.17
C THR A 173 -25.74 -10.15 0.20
N ALA A 174 -26.31 -10.49 -0.96
CA ALA A 174 -27.64 -11.08 -1.07
C ALA A 174 -27.70 -12.60 -0.80
N ALA A 175 -26.55 -13.28 -0.81
CA ALA A 175 -26.43 -14.72 -0.59
C ALA A 175 -26.97 -15.13 0.79
N LYS A 176 -27.77 -16.19 0.84
CA LYS A 176 -28.46 -16.65 2.05
C LYS A 176 -27.72 -17.76 2.79
N ASN A 177 -26.73 -18.36 2.16
CA ASN A 177 -25.91 -19.42 2.73
C ASN A 177 -24.45 -19.29 2.28
N ASP A 178 -23.56 -20.00 2.98
CA ASP A 178 -22.12 -19.88 2.73
C ASP A 178 -21.70 -20.56 1.43
N LEU A 179 -22.45 -21.55 0.92
CA LEU A 179 -22.20 -22.14 -0.39
C LEU A 179 -22.36 -21.12 -1.51
N GLU A 180 -23.47 -20.37 -1.52
CA GLU A 180 -23.71 -19.28 -2.48
C GLU A 180 -22.59 -18.25 -2.45
N LYS A 181 -22.12 -17.86 -1.26
CA LYS A 181 -21.00 -16.91 -1.10
C LYS A 181 -19.69 -17.43 -1.69
N ILE A 182 -19.43 -18.74 -1.68
CA ILE A 182 -18.20 -19.33 -2.24
C ILE A 182 -18.22 -19.29 -3.77
N TYR A 183 -19.38 -19.43 -4.40
CA TYR A 183 -19.51 -19.37 -5.86
C TYR A 183 -19.46 -17.95 -6.43
N ILE A 184 -19.61 -16.94 -5.57
CA ILE A 184 -19.55 -15.53 -5.92
C ILE A 184 -18.21 -14.98 -5.39
N ASN A 185 -17.17 -15.02 -6.24
CA ASN A 185 -15.79 -14.55 -6.00
C ASN A 185 -15.54 -13.77 -4.69
#